data_AF-A0AAW8XDT9-F1
#
_entry.id   AF-A0AAW8XDT9-F1
#
_cell.length_a   1.000
_cell.length_b   1.000
_cell.length_c   1.000
_cell.angle_alpha   90.00
_cell.angle_beta   90.00
_cell.angle_gamma   90.00
#
_symmetry.space_group_name_H-M   'P 1'
#
loop_
_entity.id
_entity.type
_entity.pdbx_description
1 polymer ?
#
loop_
_entity_poly.entity_id
_entity_poly.type
_entity_poly.pdbx_seq_one_letter_code
_entity_poly.pdbx_strand_id
1 'polypeptide(L)'
;ENNPTLKRLIEAVKDMQKESEKGIKEASKRSTEETEIKERAFKVIEDKEAFLKDLNAIKPMQLPKEIDTDSFLKAFNGVENKENFIKHLKNKPDAKHRLAYLNLVEPTLKEPDITLIFKEQGKEVKKEHIKAFQGDPKTIYYFLVTQDNDSKLITGLRTSENYFKAEIDKADIIHSFIPQDS
;
A
#
# COMPACT_ATOMS: atom_id res chain seq x y z
N GLU A 1 -18.18 42.28 39.96
CA GLU A 1 -16.96 41.85 40.69
C GLU A 1 -16.13 40.95 39.79
N ASN A 2 -14.85 41.29 39.60
CA ASN A 2 -13.91 40.43 38.88
C ASN A 2 -13.39 39.37 39.85
N ASN A 3 -13.88 38.13 39.77
CA ASN A 3 -13.39 37.04 40.60
C ASN A 3 -11.97 36.64 40.11
N PRO A 4 -10.90 36.93 40.88
CA PRO A 4 -9.52 36.72 40.44
C PRO A 4 -9.18 35.23 40.27
N THR A 5 -9.89 34.35 40.97
CA THR A 5 -9.71 32.89 40.87
C THR A 5 -10.21 32.38 39.52
N LEU A 6 -11.31 32.92 39.01
CA LEU A 6 -11.84 32.55 37.70
C LEU A 6 -10.87 32.93 36.57
N LYS A 7 -10.25 34.11 36.69
CA LYS A 7 -9.26 34.58 35.71
C LYS A 7 -8.01 33.68 35.67
N ARG A 8 -7.52 33.25 36.83
CA ARG A 8 -6.37 32.32 36.93
C ARG A 8 -6.69 30.94 36.36
N LEU A 9 -7.91 30.43 36.57
CA LEU A 9 -8.32 29.14 36.00
C LEU A 9 -8.40 29.20 34.47
N ILE A 10 -8.89 30.30 33.91
CA ILE A 10 -8.96 30.49 32.45
C ILE A 10 -7.57 30.59 31.82
N GLU A 11 -6.62 31.27 32.48
CA GLU A 11 -5.23 31.34 32.01
C GLU A 11 -4.55 29.96 32.06
N ALA A 12 -4.72 29.20 33.16
CA ALA A 12 -4.17 27.86 33.28
C ALA A 12 -4.70 26.90 32.20
N VAL A 13 -6.00 26.96 31.88
CA VAL A 13 -6.59 26.14 30.81
C VAL A 13 -6.05 26.53 29.43
N LYS A 14 -5.84 27.83 29.17
CA LYS A 14 -5.24 28.31 27.91
C LYS A 14 -3.79 27.85 27.75
N ASP A 15 -3.02 27.84 28.82
CA ASP A 15 -1.62 27.40 28.78
C ASP A 15 -1.53 25.87 28.58
N MET A 16 -2.41 25.09 29.22
CA MET A 16 -2.52 23.65 28.99
C MET A 16 -2.93 23.31 27.54
N GLN A 17 -3.82 24.10 26.91
CA GLN A 17 -4.18 23.93 25.50
C GLN A 17 -3.02 24.28 24.55
N LYS A 18 -2.22 25.30 24.87
CA LYS A 18 -1.02 25.61 24.08
C LYS A 18 0.06 24.55 24.18
N GLU A 19 0.24 23.95 25.36
CA GLU A 19 1.22 22.89 25.56
C GLU A 19 0.82 21.61 24.84
N SER A 20 -0.47 21.26 24.84
CA SER A 20 -0.98 20.13 24.05
C SER A 20 -0.84 20.36 22.54
N GLU A 21 -1.13 21.57 22.04
CA GLU A 21 -0.90 21.92 20.61
C GLU A 21 0.57 21.82 20.20
N LYS A 22 1.52 22.18 21.08
CA LYS A 22 2.96 22.05 20.81
C LYS A 22 3.40 20.59 20.78
N GLY A 23 2.94 19.77 21.72
CA GLY A 23 3.22 18.32 21.72
C GLY A 23 2.65 17.60 20.51
N ILE A 24 1.45 18.00 20.05
CA ILE A 24 0.83 17.45 18.83
C ILE A 24 1.59 17.91 17.57
N LYS A 25 2.05 19.16 17.51
CA LYS A 25 2.83 19.66 16.36
C LYS A 25 4.23 19.05 16.26
N GLU A 26 4.88 18.72 17.37
CA GLU A 26 6.18 18.03 17.35
C GLU A 26 6.04 16.53 17.07
N ALA A 27 5.01 15.88 17.61
CA ALA A 27 4.67 14.51 17.24
C ALA A 27 4.30 14.40 15.75
N SER A 28 3.49 15.34 15.24
CA SER A 28 3.09 15.37 13.82
C SER A 28 4.24 15.68 12.87
N LYS A 29 5.33 16.31 13.34
CA LYS A 29 6.57 16.54 12.56
C LYS A 29 7.54 15.36 12.61
N ARG A 30 7.58 14.60 13.71
CA ARG A 30 8.38 13.36 13.79
C ARG A 30 7.74 12.19 13.04
N SER A 31 6.41 12.17 12.92
CA SER A 31 5.69 11.17 12.10
C SER A 31 5.85 11.38 10.59
N THR A 32 6.37 12.53 10.15
CA THR A 32 6.52 12.84 8.71
C THR A 32 7.86 12.41 8.13
N GLU A 33 8.86 12.07 8.95
CA GLU A 33 10.21 11.70 8.47
C GLU A 33 10.42 10.19 8.26
N GLU A 34 9.48 9.34 8.70
CA GLU A 34 9.48 7.91 8.37
C GLU A 34 8.37 7.61 7.37
N THR A 35 8.76 7.56 6.09
CA THR A 35 7.95 7.18 4.92
C THR A 35 6.88 8.19 4.47
N GLU A 36 7.32 9.36 3.99
CA GLU A 36 6.56 10.05 2.94
C GLU A 36 6.45 9.11 1.73
N ILE A 37 5.31 8.42 1.61
CA ILE A 37 4.84 7.87 0.35
C ILE A 37 4.63 9.10 -0.54
N LYS A 38 5.65 9.48 -1.32
CA LYS A 38 5.49 10.53 -2.33
C LYS A 38 4.31 10.13 -3.19
N GLU A 39 3.24 10.93 -3.16
CA GLU A 39 2.07 10.69 -4.00
C GLU A 39 2.51 10.70 -5.47
N ARG A 40 2.66 9.51 -6.04
CA ARG A 40 3.04 9.32 -7.44
C ARG A 40 1.81 9.63 -8.28
N ALA A 41 1.99 10.45 -9.31
CA ALA A 41 0.92 10.73 -10.26
C ALA A 41 0.45 9.43 -10.92
N PHE A 42 -0.87 9.26 -11.01
CA PHE A 42 -1.51 8.15 -11.71
C PHE A 42 -2.54 8.66 -12.71
N LYS A 43 -2.84 7.84 -13.71
CA LYS A 43 -3.94 8.02 -14.64
C LYS A 43 -5.08 7.07 -14.29
N VAL A 44 -6.30 7.58 -14.22
CA VAL A 44 -7.50 6.74 -14.17
C VAL A 44 -7.75 6.19 -15.58
N ILE A 45 -7.87 4.88 -15.70
CA ILE A 45 -8.11 4.22 -16.99
C ILE A 45 -9.61 4.14 -17.26
N GLU A 46 -10.03 4.75 -18.36
CA GLU A 46 -11.42 4.70 -18.86
C GLU A 46 -11.60 3.60 -19.91
N ASP A 47 -10.64 3.49 -20.84
CA ASP A 47 -10.62 2.44 -21.87
C ASP A 47 -9.72 1.28 -21.45
N LYS A 48 -10.35 0.22 -20.95
CA LYS A 48 -9.65 -1.00 -20.52
C LYS A 48 -9.01 -1.73 -21.68
N GLU A 49 -9.65 -1.79 -22.86
CA GLU A 49 -9.14 -2.52 -24.01
C GLU A 49 -7.86 -1.89 -24.56
N ALA A 50 -7.82 -0.56 -24.65
CA ALA A 50 -6.61 0.18 -25.00
C ALA A 50 -5.52 -0.06 -23.95
N PHE A 51 -5.85 0.09 -22.67
CA PHE A 51 -4.90 -0.08 -21.58
C PHE A 51 -4.25 -1.47 -21.56
N LEU A 52 -5.02 -2.52 -21.84
CA LEU A 52 -4.51 -3.90 -21.91
C LEU A 52 -3.43 -4.10 -22.99
N LYS A 53 -3.44 -3.29 -24.06
CA LYS A 53 -2.42 -3.33 -25.13
C LYS A 53 -1.11 -2.65 -24.71
N ASP A 54 -1.20 -1.67 -23.82
CA ASP A 54 -0.07 -0.83 -23.39
C ASP A 54 0.71 -1.38 -22.19
N LEU A 55 0.35 -2.56 -21.69
CA LEU A 55 0.99 -3.16 -20.51
C LEU A 55 2.45 -3.58 -20.74
N ASN A 56 2.87 -3.67 -22.00
CA ASN A 56 4.27 -3.86 -22.36
C ASN A 56 5.14 -2.64 -21.98
N ALA A 57 4.55 -1.48 -21.69
CA ALA A 57 5.28 -0.30 -21.23
C ALA A 57 5.71 -0.37 -19.76
N ILE A 58 5.25 -1.37 -19.00
CA ILE A 58 5.71 -1.60 -17.63
C ILE A 58 7.21 -1.90 -17.64
N LYS A 59 7.98 -1.10 -16.88
CA LYS A 59 9.43 -1.31 -16.69
C LYS A 59 9.66 -2.10 -15.39
N PRO A 60 10.07 -3.38 -15.45
CA PRO A 60 10.19 -4.19 -14.25
C PRO A 60 11.29 -3.68 -13.30
N MET A 61 10.97 -3.62 -12.01
CA MET A 61 11.90 -3.26 -10.95
C MET A 61 12.93 -4.37 -10.73
N GLN A 62 14.17 -4.02 -10.36
CA GLN A 62 15.14 -5.02 -9.91
C GLN A 62 14.60 -5.82 -8.71
N LEU A 63 14.93 -7.11 -8.61
CA LEU A 63 14.51 -7.92 -7.48
C LEU A 63 15.13 -7.38 -6.18
N PRO A 64 14.32 -7.02 -5.18
CA PRO A 64 14.81 -6.71 -3.86
C PRO A 64 15.49 -7.94 -3.24
N LYS A 65 16.40 -7.71 -2.29
CA LYS A 65 17.01 -8.80 -1.52
C LYS A 65 15.92 -9.62 -0.83
N GLU A 66 16.00 -10.94 -0.94
CA GLU A 66 15.10 -11.85 -0.22
C GLU A 66 15.19 -11.63 1.29
N ILE A 67 14.05 -11.81 1.96
CA ILE A 67 13.92 -11.67 3.41
C ILE A 67 13.18 -12.89 3.96
N ASP A 68 13.52 -13.26 5.19
CA ASP A 68 12.78 -14.30 5.91
C ASP A 68 11.53 -13.73 6.60
N THR A 69 10.75 -14.63 7.21
CA THR A 69 9.53 -14.26 7.93
C THR A 69 9.81 -13.31 9.10
N ASP A 70 10.88 -13.54 9.86
CA ASP A 70 11.19 -12.73 11.04
C ASP A 70 11.61 -11.31 10.65
N SER A 71 12.37 -11.19 9.56
CA SER A 71 12.75 -9.92 8.94
C SER A 71 11.51 -9.20 8.42
N PHE A 72 10.58 -9.90 7.75
CA PHE A 72 9.33 -9.31 7.31
C PHE A 72 8.46 -8.80 8.47
N LEU A 73 8.34 -9.56 9.56
CA LEU A 73 7.55 -9.14 10.73
C LEU A 73 8.15 -7.90 11.42
N LYS A 74 9.48 -7.82 11.48
CA LYS A 74 10.21 -6.66 12.03
C LYS A 74 10.21 -5.47 11.08
N ALA A 75 10.23 -5.72 9.78
CA ALA A 75 10.16 -4.69 8.77
C ALA A 75 8.73 -4.14 8.65
N PHE A 76 8.63 -2.95 8.06
CA PHE A 76 7.39 -2.36 7.57
C PHE A 76 6.28 -2.16 8.64
N ASN A 77 6.21 -0.96 9.22
CA ASN A 77 5.19 -0.59 10.23
C ASN A 77 3.85 -0.12 9.62
N GLY A 78 3.71 -0.13 8.29
CA GLY A 78 2.52 0.36 7.59
C GLY A 78 1.33 -0.60 7.55
N VAL A 79 1.47 -1.82 8.10
CA VAL A 79 0.44 -2.87 8.07
C VAL A 79 0.20 -3.41 9.47
N GLU A 80 -1.07 -3.53 9.84
CA GLU A 80 -1.49 -3.94 11.18
C GLU A 80 -1.57 -5.47 11.36
N ASN A 81 -1.69 -6.23 10.28
CA ASN A 81 -2.03 -7.66 10.33
C ASN A 81 -0.90 -8.60 9.87
N LYS A 82 0.37 -8.20 10.02
CA LYS A 82 1.54 -8.91 9.49
C LYS A 82 1.60 -10.39 9.90
N GLU A 83 1.36 -10.70 11.17
CA GLU A 83 1.36 -12.07 11.70
C GLU A 83 0.24 -12.91 11.09
N ASN A 84 -0.95 -12.32 10.95
CA ASN A 84 -2.10 -12.97 10.34
C ASN A 84 -1.87 -13.22 8.84
N PHE A 85 -1.23 -12.28 8.16
CA PHE A 85 -0.82 -12.42 6.76
C PHE A 85 0.14 -13.59 6.58
N ILE A 86 1.21 -13.67 7.39
CA ILE A 86 2.14 -14.80 7.36
C ILE A 86 1.43 -16.13 7.63
N LYS A 87 0.54 -16.18 8.64
CA LYS A 87 -0.24 -17.37 8.95
C LYS A 87 -1.13 -17.78 7.77
N HIS A 88 -1.75 -16.81 7.10
CA HIS A 88 -2.55 -17.05 5.90
C HIS A 88 -1.69 -17.67 4.78
N LEU A 89 -0.52 -17.11 4.47
CA LEU A 89 0.36 -17.62 3.42
C LEU A 89 0.85 -19.04 3.72
N LYS A 90 1.21 -19.34 4.99
CA LYS A 90 1.65 -20.68 5.43
C LYS A 90 0.58 -21.76 5.27
N ASN A 91 -0.70 -21.39 5.32
CA ASN A 91 -1.82 -22.32 5.19
C ASN A 91 -2.23 -22.60 3.74
N LYS A 92 -1.54 -22.01 2.75
CA LYS A 92 -1.84 -22.24 1.33
C LYS A 92 -1.07 -23.45 0.78
N PRO A 93 -1.63 -24.19 -0.19
CA PRO A 93 -0.93 -25.32 -0.82
C PRO A 93 0.44 -24.93 -1.43
N ASP A 94 0.55 -23.69 -1.91
CA ASP A 94 1.75 -23.10 -2.51
C ASP A 94 2.56 -22.23 -1.53
N ALA A 95 2.42 -22.46 -0.21
CA ALA A 95 3.04 -21.65 0.85
C ALA A 95 4.53 -21.36 0.64
N LYS A 96 5.32 -22.35 0.21
CA LYS A 96 6.76 -22.19 -0.06
C LYS A 96 7.02 -21.07 -1.07
N HIS A 97 6.26 -21.01 -2.15
CA HIS A 97 6.39 -19.99 -3.17
C HIS A 97 5.91 -18.63 -2.67
N ARG A 98 4.80 -18.59 -1.92
CA ARG A 98 4.27 -17.33 -1.37
C ARG A 98 5.24 -16.67 -0.39
N LEU A 99 5.86 -17.48 0.49
CA LEU A 99 6.83 -16.99 1.47
C LEU A 99 8.16 -16.56 0.83
N ALA A 100 8.55 -17.13 -0.30
CA ALA A 100 9.75 -16.73 -1.03
C ALA A 100 9.66 -15.30 -1.60
N TYR A 101 8.45 -14.73 -1.69
CA TYR A 101 8.21 -13.40 -2.26
C TYR A 101 7.84 -12.34 -1.22
N LEU A 102 8.15 -12.55 0.08
CA LEU A 102 7.87 -11.55 1.12
C LEU A 102 8.59 -10.22 0.87
N ASN A 103 9.78 -10.26 0.26
CA ASN A 103 10.54 -9.08 -0.17
C ASN A 103 9.83 -8.23 -1.24
N LEU A 104 8.82 -8.77 -1.92
CA LEU A 104 8.08 -8.05 -2.96
C LEU A 104 6.89 -7.26 -2.41
N VAL A 105 6.44 -7.55 -1.17
CA VAL A 105 5.25 -6.95 -0.56
C VAL A 105 5.40 -5.43 -0.42
N GLU A 106 6.44 -4.97 0.28
CA GLU A 106 6.64 -3.54 0.55
C GLU A 106 6.82 -2.71 -0.74
N PRO A 107 7.68 -3.09 -1.70
CA PRO A 107 7.80 -2.35 -2.96
C PRO A 107 6.49 -2.31 -3.76
N THR A 108 5.71 -3.40 -3.73
CA THR A 108 4.42 -3.45 -4.44
C THR A 108 3.40 -2.50 -3.80
N LEU A 109 3.41 -2.38 -2.47
CA LEU A 109 2.50 -1.50 -1.76
C LEU A 109 2.88 -0.02 -1.89
N LYS A 110 4.18 0.30 -1.85
CA LYS A 110 4.68 1.68 -1.93
C LYS A 110 4.65 2.25 -3.35
N GLU A 111 5.06 1.46 -4.32
CA GLU A 111 5.24 1.92 -5.70
C GLU A 111 4.63 0.93 -6.71
N PRO A 112 3.31 0.67 -6.66
CA PRO A 112 2.68 -0.19 -7.65
C PRO A 112 2.82 0.38 -9.06
N ASP A 113 2.81 -0.50 -10.06
CA ASP A 113 2.66 -0.10 -11.46
C ASP A 113 1.17 0.12 -11.80
N ILE A 114 0.30 -0.68 -11.18
CA ILE A 114 -1.15 -0.62 -11.35
C ILE A 114 -1.81 -0.88 -9.99
N THR A 115 -2.87 -0.13 -9.69
CA THR A 115 -3.78 -0.43 -8.59
C THR A 115 -5.17 -0.64 -9.15
N LEU A 116 -5.75 -1.81 -8.90
CA LEU A 116 -7.13 -2.15 -9.20
C LEU A 116 -7.97 -1.93 -7.94
N ILE A 117 -9.09 -1.23 -8.06
CA ILE A 117 -9.98 -0.94 -6.93
C ILE A 117 -11.32 -1.60 -7.20
N PHE A 118 -11.77 -2.37 -6.22
CA PHE A 118 -13.04 -3.10 -6.28
C PHE A 118 -14.03 -2.51 -5.29
N LYS A 119 -15.27 -2.36 -5.74
CA LYS A 119 -16.36 -1.78 -4.97
C LYS A 119 -17.52 -2.75 -4.86
N GLU A 120 -18.14 -2.73 -3.69
CA GLU A 120 -19.43 -3.37 -3.46
C GLU A 120 -20.41 -2.32 -2.96
N GLN A 121 -21.56 -2.19 -3.61
CA GLN A 121 -22.57 -1.16 -3.30
C GLN A 121 -21.98 0.27 -3.25
N GLY A 122 -21.00 0.55 -4.12
CA GLY A 122 -20.32 1.85 -4.22
C GLY A 122 -19.22 2.10 -3.19
N LYS A 123 -18.98 1.17 -2.25
CA LYS A 123 -17.90 1.27 -1.25
C LYS A 123 -16.71 0.43 -1.67
N GLU A 124 -15.50 0.95 -1.50
CA GLU A 124 -14.28 0.17 -1.70
C GLU A 124 -14.23 -1.02 -0.73
N VAL A 125 -14.03 -2.22 -1.26
CA VAL A 125 -13.95 -3.46 -0.47
C VAL A 125 -12.58 -4.12 -0.50
N LYS A 126 -11.78 -3.86 -1.54
CA LYS A 126 -10.38 -4.28 -1.63
C LYS A 126 -9.66 -3.49 -2.71
N LYS A 127 -8.33 -3.47 -2.62
CA LYS A 127 -7.45 -3.12 -3.73
C LYS A 127 -6.56 -4.29 -4.10
N GLU A 128 -6.12 -4.28 -5.34
CA GLU A 128 -5.13 -5.20 -5.85
C GLU A 128 -4.01 -4.41 -6.50
N HIS A 129 -2.85 -4.44 -5.85
CA HIS A 129 -1.64 -3.78 -6.32
C HIS A 129 -0.81 -4.75 -7.15
N ILE A 130 -0.37 -4.26 -8.30
CA ILE A 130 0.40 -5.02 -9.27
C ILE A 130 1.74 -4.33 -9.43
N LYS A 131 2.81 -5.10 -9.32
CA LYS A 131 4.16 -4.63 -9.62
C LYS A 131 4.94 -5.67 -10.40
N ALA A 132 5.67 -5.21 -11.41
CA ALA A 132 6.58 -6.03 -12.19
C ALA A 132 7.99 -6.00 -11.61
N PHE A 133 8.62 -7.17 -11.55
CA PHE A 133 9.99 -7.36 -11.14
C PHE A 133 10.78 -8.11 -12.22
N GLN A 134 12.06 -7.80 -12.35
CA GLN A 134 12.97 -8.50 -13.24
C GLN A 134 13.17 -9.93 -12.73
N GLY A 135 12.76 -10.92 -13.51
CA GLY A 135 12.99 -12.33 -13.19
C GLY A 135 13.89 -12.99 -14.23
N ASP A 136 14.43 -14.15 -13.88
CA ASP A 136 15.25 -14.98 -14.76
C ASP A 136 14.45 -16.22 -15.21
N PRO A 137 14.10 -16.38 -16.51
CA PRO A 137 14.32 -15.48 -17.64
C PRO A 137 13.15 -14.52 -17.92
N LYS A 138 12.05 -14.62 -17.15
CA LYS A 138 10.79 -13.89 -17.39
C LYS A 138 10.46 -12.95 -16.25
N THR A 139 9.83 -11.82 -16.59
CA THR A 139 9.24 -10.87 -15.64
C THR A 139 8.36 -11.57 -14.62
N ILE A 140 8.50 -11.17 -13.36
CA ILE A 140 7.66 -11.60 -12.26
C ILE A 140 6.62 -10.51 -12.03
N TYR A 141 5.35 -10.82 -12.26
CA TYR A 141 4.24 -9.97 -11.83
C TYR A 141 3.84 -10.42 -10.42
N TYR A 142 3.97 -9.52 -9.46
CA TYR A 142 3.52 -9.75 -8.10
C TYR A 142 2.20 -9.02 -7.86
N PHE A 143 1.31 -9.71 -7.17
CA PHE A 143 -0.04 -9.27 -6.89
C PHE A 143 -0.23 -9.25 -5.38
N LEU A 144 -0.58 -8.07 -4.87
CA LEU A 144 -0.81 -7.85 -3.44
C LEU A 144 -2.24 -7.36 -3.25
N VAL A 145 -3.04 -8.16 -2.56
CA VAL A 145 -4.44 -7.83 -2.25
C VAL A 145 -4.50 -7.20 -0.87
N THR A 146 -5.14 -6.05 -0.77
CA THR A 146 -5.25 -5.26 0.45
C THR A 146 -6.68 -4.86 0.75
N GLN A 147 -6.93 -4.49 2.01
CA GLN A 147 -8.18 -3.94 2.51
C GLN A 147 -7.90 -2.80 3.49
N ASP A 148 -8.96 -2.09 3.88
CA ASP A 148 -8.94 -1.04 4.89
C ASP A 148 -7.88 0.02 4.60
N ASN A 149 -7.95 0.58 3.38
CA ASN A 149 -6.99 1.56 2.87
C ASN A 149 -5.54 1.10 3.03
N ASP A 150 -5.26 -0.14 2.60
CA ASP A 150 -3.93 -0.72 2.55
C ASP A 150 -3.31 -1.09 3.90
N SER A 151 -4.03 -0.87 5.01
CA SER A 151 -3.60 -1.25 6.36
C SER A 151 -3.63 -2.77 6.59
N LYS A 152 -4.48 -3.50 5.85
CA LYS A 152 -4.61 -4.97 5.94
C LYS A 152 -4.16 -5.65 4.66
N LEU A 153 -3.23 -6.59 4.80
CA LEU A 153 -2.83 -7.50 3.72
C LEU A 153 -3.71 -8.75 3.73
N ILE A 154 -4.34 -9.07 2.61
CA ILE A 154 -5.19 -10.25 2.45
C ILE A 154 -4.40 -11.42 1.90
N THR A 155 -3.72 -11.21 0.78
CA THR A 155 -2.90 -12.24 0.14
C THR A 155 -1.87 -11.63 -0.77
N GLY A 156 -0.77 -12.35 -0.99
CA GLY A 156 0.31 -11.95 -1.88
C GLY A 156 0.76 -13.15 -2.70
N LEU A 157 0.88 -12.99 -4.01
CA LEU A 157 1.26 -14.08 -4.90
C LEU A 157 1.88 -13.58 -6.21
N ARG A 158 2.76 -14.40 -6.77
CA ARG A 158 3.20 -14.28 -8.16
C ARG A 158 2.07 -14.73 -9.09
N THR A 159 1.83 -14.01 -10.17
CA THR A 159 0.78 -14.32 -11.15
C THR A 159 1.32 -14.33 -12.58
N SER A 160 0.46 -14.70 -13.52
CA SER A 160 0.74 -14.65 -14.95
C SER A 160 0.08 -13.43 -15.58
N GLU A 161 0.52 -13.06 -16.77
CA GLU A 161 -0.07 -11.94 -17.49
C GLU A 161 -1.58 -12.10 -17.70
N ASN A 162 -2.00 -13.30 -18.10
CA ASN A 162 -3.41 -13.61 -18.32
C ASN A 162 -4.27 -13.41 -17.07
N TYR A 163 -3.71 -13.66 -15.89
CA TYR A 163 -4.43 -13.44 -14.64
C TYR A 163 -4.69 -11.96 -14.40
N PHE A 164 -3.67 -11.11 -14.56
CA PHE A 164 -3.88 -9.67 -14.37
C PHE A 164 -4.90 -9.12 -15.38
N LYS A 165 -4.90 -9.61 -16.64
CA LYS A 165 -5.84 -9.13 -17.68
C LYS A 165 -7.29 -9.36 -17.23
N ALA A 166 -7.55 -10.55 -16.69
CA ALA A 166 -8.86 -10.90 -16.16
C ALA A 166 -9.26 -10.06 -14.94
N GLU A 167 -8.31 -9.65 -14.09
CA GLU A 167 -8.62 -8.79 -12.94
C GLU A 167 -8.84 -7.32 -13.35
N ILE A 168 -8.11 -6.81 -14.35
CA ILE A 168 -8.34 -5.48 -14.96
C ILE A 168 -9.79 -5.36 -15.46
N ASP A 169 -10.29 -6.38 -16.16
CA ASP A 169 -11.65 -6.38 -16.70
C ASP A 169 -12.71 -6.28 -15.59
N LYS A 170 -12.45 -6.89 -14.44
CA LYS A 170 -13.36 -6.90 -13.27
C LYS A 170 -13.28 -5.65 -12.40
N ALA A 171 -12.16 -4.95 -12.42
CA ALA A 171 -11.93 -3.80 -11.54
C ALA A 171 -12.92 -2.66 -11.80
N ASP A 172 -13.43 -2.01 -10.75
CA ASP A 172 -14.32 -0.85 -10.91
C ASP A 172 -13.55 0.41 -11.28
N ILE A 173 -12.35 0.57 -10.72
CA ILE A 173 -11.43 1.66 -11.03
C ILE A 173 -10.02 1.10 -11.19
N ILE A 174 -9.29 1.64 -12.14
CA ILE A 174 -7.90 1.28 -12.41
C ILE A 174 -7.07 2.56 -12.32
N HIS A 175 -6.11 2.57 -11.41
CA HIS A 175 -5.06 3.59 -11.36
C HIS A 175 -3.81 3.02 -12.02
N SER A 176 -3.38 3.62 -13.12
CA SER A 176 -2.11 3.29 -13.76
C SER A 176 -1.03 4.29 -13.39
N PHE A 177 0.10 3.78 -12.92
CA PHE A 177 1.32 4.55 -12.66
C PHE A 177 2.35 4.36 -13.77
N ILE A 178 2.00 3.61 -14.82
CA ILE A 178 2.84 3.39 -15.99
C ILE A 178 2.99 4.71 -16.73
N PRO A 179 4.23 5.19 -16.98
CA PRO A 179 4.45 6.38 -17.80
C PRO A 179 3.79 6.18 -19.17
N GLN A 180 2.86 7.07 -19.51
CA GLN A 180 2.29 7.12 -20.84
C GLN A 180 3.10 8.15 -21.62
N ASP A 181 3.66 7.76 -22.76
CA ASP A 181 4.24 8.73 -23.69
C ASP A 181 3.11 9.70 -24.09
N SER A 182 3.29 10.99 -23.76
CA SER A 182 2.32 12.06 -24.06
C SER A 182 2.42 12.53 -25.50
#